data_AF-A0A1M3NCE0-F1
#
_entry.id   AF-A0A1M3NCE0-F1
#
_cell.length_a   1.000
_cell.length_b   1.000
_cell.length_c   1.000
_cell.angle_alpha   90.00
_cell.angle_beta   90.00
_cell.angle_gamma   90.00
#
_symmetry.space_group_name_H-M   'P 1'
#
loop_
_entity.id
_entity.type
_entity.pdbx_description
1 polymer ?
#
loop_
_entity_poly.entity_id
_entity_poly.type
_entity_poly.pdbx_seq_one_letter_code
_entity_poly.pdbx_strand_id
1 'polypeptide(L)'
;MLALGGVFAACETPRETRRETTTYTGQVQALLEARCLRCHAGLAPAGGWSAGSYLEAIGCTDSGDPATIARDGAGTAPITAVLDRSDHAGLVSHAERAVLSSWVSAGAPRSGGGVHGAAFADPRSPESHGRLLRAKHYAPMLDANDPDACGTCHEGVAARRGDVRLAAPGAPSCTSCHSEQEGPLACGTCHGDGARAYPPRNRCFFPADPKDRAHAAHAGTSASRATGLPCSTCHPEPKTGAPAGVHANGWVDVWFDYAVAGREARFDAASKSCSGTCHARGGARPAPAWSDAPMTCNDCHSSPPPDHYRGACTSCHHEANADGTALTKPVLHANGKVDLGDGSGRCGSCHGQGDDPWPKTGAHQAHARPKDARAVACETCHAVPSGAARHPEGKGAATVRLAGLATRGGRRASFDPVTKTCAGTYCHEGAGALSPSPRWTDTTATTCTSCHGTPPPAPHVQTTTCGGAACHEGRTTGLQMTPAGRLVHVDGVVDRGSL
;
A
#
# COMPACT_ATOMS: atom_id res chain seq x y z
N MET A 1 34.98 -13.99 90.20
CA MET A 1 34.11 -13.59 89.08
C MET A 1 33.58 -12.18 89.36
N LEU A 2 34.23 -11.15 88.82
CA LEU A 2 33.71 -9.79 88.76
C LEU A 2 33.74 -9.38 87.28
N ALA A 3 32.57 -9.14 86.71
CA ALA A 3 32.42 -8.68 85.34
C ALA A 3 32.58 -7.16 85.30
N LEU A 4 33.61 -6.68 84.58
CA LEU A 4 33.71 -5.28 84.19
C LEU A 4 32.74 -5.02 83.02
N GLY A 5 31.76 -4.16 83.23
CA GLY A 5 30.92 -3.61 82.17
C GLY A 5 31.64 -2.48 81.45
N GLY A 6 32.02 -2.71 80.19
CA GLY A 6 32.51 -1.67 79.30
C GLY A 6 31.35 -0.98 78.58
N VAL A 7 31.17 0.31 78.82
CA VAL A 7 30.29 1.18 78.03
C VAL A 7 31.02 1.56 76.75
N PHE A 8 30.57 1.04 75.60
CA PHE A 8 31.01 1.54 74.30
C PHE A 8 30.19 2.78 73.94
N ALA A 9 30.82 3.95 74.02
CA ALA A 9 30.33 5.16 73.38
C ALA A 9 30.57 5.04 71.87
N ALA A 10 29.52 4.77 71.10
CA ALA A 10 29.55 4.87 69.65
C ALA A 10 29.34 6.34 69.25
N CYS A 11 30.30 6.92 68.56
CA CYS A 11 30.13 8.20 67.88
C CYS A 11 29.17 8.02 66.70
N GLU A 12 27.90 8.39 66.88
CA GLU A 12 26.97 8.62 65.77
C GLU A 12 27.45 9.87 65.02
N THR A 13 28.17 9.69 63.92
CA THR A 13 28.39 10.79 62.97
C THR A 13 27.05 11.03 62.27
N PRO A 14 26.52 12.27 62.26
CA PRO A 14 25.34 12.57 61.48
C PRO A 14 25.69 12.25 60.02
N ARG A 15 24.97 11.30 59.41
CA ARG A 15 25.02 11.15 57.95
C ARG A 15 24.60 12.48 57.37
N GLU A 16 25.51 13.17 56.66
CA GLU A 16 25.13 14.26 55.76
C GLU A 16 23.92 13.77 54.96
N THR A 17 22.83 14.52 55.05
CA THR A 17 21.61 14.26 54.28
C THR A 17 22.03 14.22 52.82
N ARG A 18 22.15 13.01 52.25
CA ARG A 18 22.41 12.80 50.83
C ARG A 18 21.34 13.59 50.10
N ARG A 19 21.74 14.67 49.42
CA ARG A 19 20.82 15.51 48.64
C ARG A 19 20.03 14.59 47.74
N GLU A 20 18.71 14.53 47.94
CA GLU A 20 17.85 13.59 47.25
C GLU A 20 17.94 13.87 45.75
N THR A 21 18.38 12.88 44.98
CA THR A 21 18.53 13.02 43.53
C THR A 21 17.18 13.35 42.93
N THR A 22 17.07 14.42 42.15
CA THR A 22 15.83 14.74 41.43
C THR A 22 15.58 13.67 40.37
N THR A 23 14.41 13.04 40.41
CA THR A 23 14.04 11.95 39.48
C THR A 23 12.77 12.30 38.71
N TYR A 24 12.51 11.54 37.64
CA TYR A 24 11.27 11.70 36.87
C TYR A 24 10.04 11.45 37.76
N THR A 25 10.01 10.35 38.53
CA THR A 25 8.89 10.08 39.45
C THR A 25 8.79 11.22 40.46
N GLY A 26 7.61 11.83 40.56
CA GLY A 26 7.34 12.90 41.53
C GLY A 26 7.41 14.27 40.86
N GLN A 27 8.36 15.10 41.30
CA GLN A 27 8.36 16.54 40.98
C GLN A 27 8.48 16.84 39.49
N VAL A 28 9.34 16.11 38.76
CA VAL A 28 9.56 16.36 37.33
C VAL A 28 8.33 15.94 36.53
N GLN A 29 7.78 14.75 36.77
CA GLN A 29 6.56 14.30 36.12
C GLN A 29 5.41 15.29 36.34
N ALA A 30 5.16 15.70 37.59
CA ALA A 30 4.11 16.66 37.91
C ALA A 30 4.32 18.01 37.22
N LEU A 31 5.58 18.45 37.09
CA LEU A 31 5.92 19.68 36.38
C LEU A 31 5.65 19.57 34.87
N LEU A 32 6.07 18.48 34.24
CA LEU A 32 5.83 18.25 32.80
C LEU A 32 4.34 18.15 32.50
N GLU A 33 3.58 17.47 33.36
CA GLU A 33 2.12 17.39 33.28
C GLU A 33 1.46 18.77 33.37
N ALA A 34 1.88 19.59 34.33
CA ALA A 34 1.29 20.90 34.57
C ALA A 34 1.64 21.94 33.49
N ARG A 35 2.85 21.88 32.92
CA ARG A 35 3.40 22.97 32.08
C ARG A 35 3.62 22.60 30.62
N CYS A 36 3.89 21.33 30.31
CA CYS A 36 4.38 20.92 29.00
C CYS A 36 3.35 20.13 28.18
N LEU A 37 2.57 19.25 28.80
CA LEU A 37 1.70 18.31 28.07
C LEU A 37 0.64 18.97 27.19
N ARG A 38 0.24 20.22 27.47
CA ARG A 38 -0.69 20.95 26.61
C ARG A 38 -0.20 21.06 25.16
N CYS A 39 1.12 21.19 24.96
CA CYS A 39 1.73 21.35 23.64
C CYS A 39 2.60 20.16 23.23
N HIS A 40 3.08 19.38 24.20
CA HIS A 40 4.01 18.27 24.01
C HIS A 40 3.37 16.92 24.37
N ALA A 41 2.19 16.68 23.83
CA ALA A 41 1.50 15.39 23.95
C ALA A 41 0.67 15.08 22.69
N GLY A 42 0.16 13.86 22.59
CA GLY A 42 -0.72 13.42 21.52
C GLY A 42 0.03 12.99 20.25
N LEU A 43 -0.70 12.94 19.13
CA LEU A 43 -0.21 12.35 17.86
C LEU A 43 0.75 13.26 17.07
N ALA A 44 0.78 14.55 17.38
CA ALA A 44 1.61 15.54 16.70
C ALA A 44 2.12 16.59 17.71
N PRO A 45 2.97 16.19 18.67
CA PRO A 45 3.47 17.12 19.67
C PRO A 45 4.40 18.15 19.03
N ALA A 46 4.39 19.38 19.54
CA ALA A 46 5.22 20.46 19.01
C ALA A 46 6.72 20.12 19.08
N GLY A 47 7.44 20.36 17.99
CA GLY A 47 8.87 20.06 17.90
C GLY A 47 9.21 18.57 17.96
N GLY A 48 8.23 17.69 17.69
CA GLY A 48 8.41 16.24 17.64
C GLY A 48 8.70 15.57 18.96
N TRP A 49 8.60 16.31 20.07
CA TRP A 49 8.94 15.83 21.41
C TRP A 49 7.69 15.79 22.29
N SER A 50 7.48 14.64 22.94
CA SER A 50 6.39 14.41 23.89
C SER A 50 6.93 14.28 25.32
N ALA A 51 6.10 14.62 26.31
CA ALA A 51 6.38 14.44 27.72
C ALA A 51 5.39 13.50 28.43
N GLY A 52 4.58 12.75 27.65
CA GLY A 52 3.49 11.91 28.17
C GLY A 52 3.96 10.68 28.94
N SER A 53 5.21 10.26 28.74
CA SER A 53 5.86 9.23 29.52
C SER A 53 7.32 9.55 29.78
N TYR A 54 7.96 8.78 30.66
CA TYR A 54 9.39 8.90 30.90
C TYR A 54 10.22 8.73 29.63
N LEU A 55 9.93 7.69 28.84
CA LEU A 55 10.67 7.41 27.60
C LEU A 55 10.51 8.54 26.60
N GLU A 56 9.30 9.11 26.48
CA GLU A 56 9.07 10.27 25.64
C GLU A 56 9.85 11.50 26.14
N ALA A 57 9.82 11.76 27.45
CA ALA A 57 10.49 12.91 28.05
C ALA A 57 12.03 12.88 27.85
N ILE A 58 12.65 11.69 27.87
CA ILE A 58 14.09 11.52 27.57
C ILE A 58 14.38 11.29 26.08
N GLY A 59 13.34 11.20 25.24
CA GLY A 59 13.39 10.95 23.81
C GLY A 59 13.93 12.14 23.03
N CYS A 60 13.90 12.02 21.70
CA CYS A 60 14.49 13.02 20.82
C CYS A 60 13.44 14.03 20.34
N THR A 61 13.92 15.22 20.03
CA THR A 61 13.15 16.25 19.32
C THR A 61 13.22 16.02 17.80
N ASP A 62 12.50 16.83 17.02
CA ASP A 62 12.57 16.83 15.54
C ASP A 62 13.99 17.01 14.98
N SER A 63 14.92 17.61 15.73
CA SER A 63 16.33 17.72 15.32
C SER A 63 17.09 16.38 15.40
N GLY A 64 16.47 15.36 16.00
CA GLY A 64 17.10 14.09 16.31
C GLY A 64 17.96 14.12 17.58
N ASP A 65 17.95 15.22 18.34
CA ASP A 65 18.69 15.36 19.59
C ASP A 65 17.87 14.89 20.79
N PRO A 66 18.45 14.11 21.73
CA PRO A 66 17.78 13.76 22.98
C PRO A 66 17.47 15.01 23.80
N ALA A 67 16.23 15.15 24.26
CA ALA A 67 15.76 16.35 24.94
C ALA A 67 16.52 16.64 26.25
N THR A 68 17.04 15.59 26.89
CA THR A 68 17.70 15.66 28.21
C THR A 68 19.23 15.52 28.16
N ILE A 69 19.83 15.47 26.97
CA ILE A 69 21.29 15.38 26.81
C ILE A 69 21.77 16.53 25.92
N ALA A 70 22.79 17.25 26.37
CA ALA A 70 23.46 18.22 25.52
C ALA A 70 24.34 17.50 24.49
N ARG A 71 24.23 17.89 23.21
CA ARG A 71 25.18 17.44 22.19
C ARG A 71 26.61 17.80 22.63
N ASP A 72 27.52 16.83 22.50
CA ASP A 72 28.96 16.92 22.82
C ASP A 72 29.32 17.00 24.32
N GLY A 73 28.35 16.84 25.23
CA GLY A 73 28.61 16.78 26.68
C GLY A 73 29.02 18.12 27.34
N ALA A 74 29.05 19.22 26.58
CA ALA A 74 29.55 20.53 27.02
C ALA A 74 28.50 21.68 26.95
N GLY A 75 27.23 21.39 26.67
CA GLY A 75 26.17 22.40 26.51
C GLY A 75 24.97 22.23 27.47
N THR A 76 23.95 23.07 27.29
CA THR A 76 22.64 22.95 27.94
C THR A 76 21.76 21.98 27.16
N ALA A 77 21.09 21.04 27.83
CA ALA A 77 20.19 20.11 27.17
C ALA A 77 19.02 20.85 26.47
N PRO A 78 18.47 20.32 25.36
CA PRO A 78 17.41 20.99 24.63
C PRO A 78 16.21 21.40 25.50
N ILE A 79 15.78 20.54 26.43
CA ILE A 79 14.63 20.81 27.30
C ILE A 79 14.83 21.99 28.26
N THR A 80 16.07 22.30 28.62
CA THR A 80 16.39 23.47 29.47
C THR A 80 16.72 24.69 28.63
N ALA A 81 17.41 24.52 27.49
CA ALA A 81 17.74 25.60 26.56
C ALA A 81 16.50 26.22 25.91
N VAL A 82 15.48 25.41 25.58
CA VAL A 82 14.25 25.89 24.93
C VAL A 82 13.50 26.92 25.78
N LEU A 83 13.64 26.86 27.11
CA LEU A 83 12.94 27.74 28.06
C LEU A 83 13.38 29.21 27.97
N ASP A 84 14.50 29.51 27.30
CA ASP A 84 14.99 30.87 27.07
C ASP A 84 14.44 31.50 25.78
N ARG A 85 13.75 30.71 24.94
CA ARG A 85 13.08 31.23 23.76
C ARG A 85 11.86 32.04 24.17
N SER A 86 11.54 33.06 23.37
CA SER A 86 10.39 33.94 23.61
C SER A 86 9.05 33.20 23.67
N ASP A 87 8.90 32.09 22.95
CA ASP A 87 7.70 31.25 22.95
C ASP A 87 7.58 30.34 24.18
N HIS A 88 8.63 30.21 24.99
CA HIS A 88 8.63 29.46 26.26
C HIS A 88 8.92 30.33 27.49
N ALA A 89 9.26 31.60 27.27
CA ALA A 89 9.56 32.54 28.33
C ALA A 89 8.36 32.69 29.28
N GLY A 90 8.60 32.48 30.58
CA GLY A 90 7.58 32.59 31.62
C GLY A 90 6.66 31.37 31.79
N LEU A 91 6.83 30.30 31.00
CA LEU A 91 6.05 29.06 31.18
C LEU A 91 6.37 28.33 32.50
N VAL A 92 7.61 28.47 32.97
CA VAL A 92 8.07 27.90 34.23
C VAL A 92 8.70 28.99 35.11
N SER A 93 8.47 28.89 36.40
CA SER A 93 9.17 29.70 37.41
C SER A 93 10.65 29.34 37.50
N HIS A 94 11.43 30.20 38.16
CA HIS A 94 12.85 29.94 38.41
C HIS A 94 13.07 28.64 39.22
N ALA A 95 12.19 28.35 40.19
CA ALA A 95 12.24 27.13 40.99
C ALA A 95 11.93 25.88 40.15
N GLU A 96 10.89 25.92 39.31
CA GLU A 96 10.54 24.83 38.40
C GLU A 96 11.66 24.57 37.37
N ARG A 97 12.28 25.63 36.83
CA ARG A 97 13.47 25.50 35.96
C ARG A 97 14.64 24.82 36.68
N ALA A 98 14.86 25.13 37.96
CA ALA A 98 15.90 24.49 38.76
C ALA A 98 15.64 22.98 38.95
N VAL A 99 14.37 22.57 39.08
CA VAL A 99 13.98 21.15 39.14
C VAL A 99 14.35 20.42 37.83
N LEU A 100 13.98 20.98 36.67
CA LEU A 100 14.34 20.38 35.37
C LEU A 100 15.86 20.32 35.17
N SER A 101 16.56 21.39 35.52
CA SER A 101 18.02 21.46 35.39
C SER A 101 18.71 20.44 36.30
N SER A 102 18.25 20.32 37.55
CA SER A 102 18.75 19.32 38.50
C SER A 102 18.55 17.89 37.98
N TRP A 103 17.35 17.59 37.46
CA TRP A 103 17.05 16.29 36.86
C TRP A 103 17.94 15.97 35.66
N VAL A 104 18.08 16.91 34.72
CA VAL A 104 18.96 16.77 33.56
C VAL A 104 20.41 16.56 33.97
N SER A 105 20.93 17.37 34.90
CA SER A 105 22.31 17.24 35.40
C SER A 105 22.56 15.92 36.14
N ALA A 106 21.52 15.31 36.71
CA ALA A 106 21.61 13.97 37.32
C ALA A 106 21.57 12.82 36.30
N GLY A 107 21.55 13.12 35.00
CA GLY A 107 21.41 12.12 33.93
C GLY A 107 19.96 11.72 33.63
N ALA A 108 19.01 12.57 34.02
CA ALA A 108 17.57 12.37 33.85
C ALA A 108 17.04 11.02 34.40
N PRO A 109 17.36 10.63 35.65
CA PRO A 109 17.00 9.32 36.16
C PRO A 109 15.48 9.16 36.31
N ARG A 110 14.97 7.97 36.03
CA ARG A 110 13.55 7.62 36.25
C ARG A 110 13.16 7.69 37.72
N SER A 111 14.01 7.13 38.59
CA SER A 111 13.81 6.92 40.02
C SER A 111 15.16 6.86 40.77
N GLY A 112 15.14 6.80 42.11
CA GLY A 112 16.34 6.87 42.97
C GLY A 112 17.30 5.66 42.93
N GLY A 113 17.20 4.79 41.92
CA GLY A 113 18.14 3.73 41.61
C GLY A 113 17.98 2.41 42.37
N GLY A 114 17.45 2.39 43.58
CA GLY A 114 17.14 1.15 44.31
C GLY A 114 18.30 0.13 44.29
N VAL A 115 18.01 -1.11 43.86
CA VAL A 115 18.97 -2.22 43.79
C VAL A 115 19.91 -2.14 42.57
N HIS A 116 19.46 -1.58 41.44
CA HIS A 116 20.17 -1.66 40.15
C HIS A 116 20.86 -0.35 39.73
N GLY A 117 20.72 0.72 40.52
CA GLY A 117 21.19 2.05 40.18
C GLY A 117 20.24 2.81 39.25
N ALA A 118 20.41 4.13 39.19
CA ALA A 118 19.46 5.03 38.53
C ALA A 118 19.49 4.94 36.98
N ALA A 119 20.60 4.47 36.42
CA ALA A 119 20.80 4.33 34.98
C ALA A 119 20.14 3.07 34.39
N PHE A 120 19.73 2.11 35.22
CA PHE A 120 19.21 0.82 34.78
C PHE A 120 17.93 0.92 33.93
N ALA A 121 17.11 1.94 34.18
CA ALA A 121 15.88 2.22 33.43
C ALA A 121 16.09 3.07 32.17
N ASP A 122 17.27 3.67 31.96
CA ASP A 122 17.54 4.50 30.79
C ASP A 122 18.06 3.64 29.63
N PRO A 123 17.31 3.44 28.52
CA PRO A 123 17.76 2.62 27.39
C PRO A 123 19.04 3.14 26.70
N ARG A 124 19.40 4.41 26.91
CA ARG A 124 20.63 5.03 26.38
C ARG A 124 21.85 4.58 27.18
N SER A 125 21.67 4.20 28.45
CA SER A 125 22.77 3.80 29.32
C SER A 125 23.41 2.47 28.88
N PRO A 126 24.75 2.33 29.00
CA PRO A 126 25.42 1.04 28.90
C PRO A 126 24.99 0.05 30.00
N GLU A 127 24.52 0.51 31.16
CA GLU A 127 24.03 -0.33 32.27
C GLU A 127 22.53 -0.66 32.18
N SER A 128 21.87 -0.28 31.08
CA SER A 128 20.42 -0.50 30.93
C SER A 128 20.02 -1.97 31.02
N HIS A 129 18.84 -2.22 31.60
CA HIS A 129 18.27 -3.56 31.69
C HIS A 129 18.16 -4.25 30.33
N GLY A 130 17.87 -3.51 29.26
CA GLY A 130 17.82 -4.05 27.90
C GLY A 130 19.17 -4.57 27.40
N ARG A 131 20.28 -3.89 27.73
CA ARG A 131 21.64 -4.36 27.41
C ARG A 131 22.04 -5.56 28.25
N LEU A 132 21.71 -5.56 29.54
CA LEU A 132 21.90 -6.70 30.44
C LEU A 132 21.17 -7.95 29.89
N LEU A 133 19.88 -7.81 29.60
CA LEU A 133 19.06 -8.88 29.06
C LEU A 133 19.64 -9.41 27.74
N ARG A 134 20.01 -8.53 26.80
CA ARG A 134 20.62 -8.95 25.54
C ARG A 134 21.93 -9.71 25.75
N ALA A 135 22.78 -9.29 26.68
CA ALA A 135 24.04 -9.96 26.99
C ALA A 135 23.82 -11.36 27.60
N LYS A 136 22.67 -11.58 28.24
CA LYS A 136 22.27 -12.86 28.82
C LYS A 136 21.27 -13.63 27.95
N HIS A 137 21.17 -13.30 26.66
CA HIS A 137 20.23 -13.93 25.72
C HIS A 137 18.79 -13.98 26.26
N TYR A 138 18.39 -12.92 26.98
CA TYR A 138 17.09 -12.71 27.59
C TYR A 138 16.66 -13.78 28.62
N ALA A 139 17.55 -14.72 28.99
CA ALA A 139 17.25 -15.79 29.94
C ALA A 139 16.66 -15.30 31.29
N PRO A 140 17.16 -14.21 31.91
CA PRO A 140 16.59 -13.70 33.16
C PRO A 140 15.11 -13.27 33.09
N MET A 141 14.59 -13.00 31.89
CA MET A 141 13.19 -12.65 31.68
C MET A 141 12.32 -13.86 31.28
N LEU A 142 12.95 -14.91 30.76
CA LEU A 142 12.28 -15.99 30.02
C LEU A 142 12.39 -17.37 30.69
N ASP A 143 13.36 -17.55 31.58
CA ASP A 143 13.53 -18.76 32.38
C ASP A 143 13.35 -18.41 33.86
N ALA A 144 12.33 -18.99 34.47
CA ALA A 144 12.05 -18.80 35.89
C ALA A 144 13.14 -19.40 36.78
N ASN A 145 13.93 -20.36 36.27
CA ASN A 145 15.02 -21.00 37.01
C ASN A 145 16.37 -20.31 36.81
N ASP A 146 16.44 -19.26 35.99
CA ASP A 146 17.65 -18.46 35.86
C ASP A 146 18.03 -17.85 37.23
N PRO A 147 19.30 -17.89 37.64
CA PRO A 147 19.73 -17.34 38.93
C PRO A 147 19.44 -15.85 39.08
N ASP A 148 19.34 -15.11 37.96
CA ASP A 148 19.01 -13.69 37.91
C ASP A 148 17.57 -13.44 37.44
N ALA A 149 16.68 -14.45 37.53
CA ALA A 149 15.30 -14.36 37.08
C ALA A 149 14.60 -13.12 37.66
N CYS A 150 14.27 -12.16 36.79
CA CYS A 150 13.72 -10.86 37.17
C CYS A 150 12.35 -11.02 37.85
N GLY A 151 11.60 -12.07 37.49
CA GLY A 151 10.32 -12.44 38.07
C GLY A 151 10.37 -12.81 39.56
N THR A 152 11.56 -12.96 40.13
CA THR A 152 11.75 -13.14 41.58
C THR A 152 11.37 -11.89 42.36
N CYS A 153 11.59 -10.70 41.78
CA CYS A 153 11.32 -9.41 42.43
C CYS A 153 10.29 -8.57 41.67
N HIS A 154 10.22 -8.68 40.35
CA HIS A 154 9.39 -7.85 39.49
C HIS A 154 8.14 -8.60 39.00
N GLU A 155 7.04 -7.86 38.85
CA GLU A 155 5.83 -8.33 38.18
C GLU A 155 5.84 -7.98 36.69
N GLY A 156 4.97 -8.64 35.91
CA GLY A 156 4.81 -8.36 34.48
C GLY A 156 5.83 -9.05 33.57
N VAL A 157 6.61 -10.01 34.07
CA VAL A 157 7.43 -10.92 33.24
C VAL A 157 6.70 -12.23 32.97
N ALA A 158 6.98 -12.85 31.82
CA ALA A 158 6.37 -14.12 31.43
C ALA A 158 6.84 -15.31 32.30
N ALA A 159 8.12 -15.31 32.71
CA ALA A 159 8.71 -16.38 33.50
C ALA A 159 8.81 -15.98 34.98
N ARG A 160 7.84 -16.45 35.79
CA ARG A 160 7.84 -16.27 37.24
C ARG A 160 7.95 -17.61 37.94
N ARG A 161 8.80 -17.70 38.96
CA ARG A 161 8.88 -18.90 39.79
C ARG A 161 7.57 -19.10 40.55
N GLY A 162 7.10 -20.35 40.62
CA GLY A 162 5.82 -20.68 41.24
C GLY A 162 5.76 -20.46 42.77
N ASP A 163 6.91 -20.34 43.43
CA ASP A 163 7.02 -20.04 44.86
C ASP A 163 6.97 -18.53 45.18
N VAL A 164 7.13 -17.66 44.18
CA VAL A 164 7.09 -16.20 44.33
C VAL A 164 5.64 -15.71 44.21
N ARG A 165 5.04 -15.32 45.34
CA ARG A 165 3.63 -14.89 45.39
C ARG A 165 3.41 -13.38 45.25
N LEU A 166 4.41 -12.57 45.58
CA LEU A 166 4.32 -11.10 45.58
C LEU A 166 5.59 -10.49 45.00
N ALA A 167 5.46 -9.33 44.34
CA ALA A 167 6.63 -8.54 43.95
C ALA A 167 7.38 -8.02 45.18
N ALA A 168 8.66 -7.69 45.01
CA ALA A 168 9.43 -7.01 46.03
C ALA A 168 8.84 -5.59 46.27
N PRO A 169 8.67 -5.15 47.53
CA PRO A 169 8.15 -3.82 47.82
C PRO A 169 8.94 -2.71 47.10
N GLY A 170 8.24 -1.87 46.35
CA GLY A 170 8.86 -0.78 45.58
C GLY A 170 9.48 -1.19 44.25
N ALA A 171 9.45 -2.48 43.88
CA ALA A 171 9.88 -2.91 42.55
C ALA A 171 8.81 -2.53 41.50
N PRO A 172 9.17 -1.80 40.42
CA PRO A 172 8.23 -1.49 39.36
C PRO A 172 7.83 -2.77 38.60
N SER A 173 6.57 -2.86 38.19
CA SER A 173 6.12 -3.85 37.20
C SER A 173 6.72 -3.54 35.84
N CYS A 174 7.10 -4.56 35.07
CA CYS A 174 7.55 -4.41 33.68
C CYS A 174 6.50 -3.72 32.82
N THR A 175 5.21 -3.97 33.09
CA THR A 175 4.09 -3.38 32.36
C THR A 175 3.86 -1.89 32.65
N SER A 176 4.56 -1.32 33.63
CA SER A 176 4.51 0.13 33.89
C SER A 176 5.20 0.96 32.81
N CYS A 177 6.15 0.37 32.07
CA CYS A 177 6.82 0.98 30.93
C CYS A 177 6.51 0.25 29.62
N HIS A 178 6.33 -1.08 29.66
CA HIS A 178 5.94 -1.90 28.53
C HIS A 178 4.42 -2.14 28.57
N SER A 179 3.64 -1.13 28.22
CA SER A 179 2.18 -1.10 28.41
C SER A 179 1.36 -1.73 27.28
N GLU A 180 1.99 -2.19 26.21
CA GLU A 180 1.32 -2.93 25.14
C GLU A 180 0.71 -4.24 25.67
N GLN A 181 -0.23 -4.83 24.92
CA GLN A 181 -1.02 -5.99 25.37
C GLN A 181 -0.13 -7.17 25.77
N GLU A 182 0.94 -7.43 25.03
CA GLU A 182 1.92 -8.49 25.30
C GLU A 182 3.03 -8.04 26.28
N GLY A 183 2.91 -6.84 26.83
CA GLY A 183 3.84 -6.26 27.79
C GLY A 183 5.29 -6.22 27.27
N PRO A 184 6.28 -6.69 28.04
CA PRO A 184 7.68 -6.71 27.60
C PRO A 184 7.96 -7.66 26.43
N LEU A 185 7.00 -8.51 26.04
CA LEU A 185 7.11 -9.40 24.89
C LEU A 185 6.41 -8.87 23.63
N ALA A 186 5.84 -7.66 23.69
CA ALA A 186 5.26 -7.04 22.51
C ALA A 186 6.34 -6.77 21.46
N CYS A 187 6.01 -6.97 20.18
CA CYS A 187 6.97 -6.83 19.07
C CYS A 187 7.65 -5.45 19.09
N GLY A 188 6.88 -4.39 19.35
CA GLY A 188 7.33 -2.99 19.47
C GLY A 188 8.40 -2.75 20.54
N THR A 189 8.47 -3.61 21.56
CA THR A 189 9.46 -3.50 22.66
C THR A 189 10.87 -3.81 22.16
N CYS A 190 11.02 -4.83 21.32
CA CYS A 190 12.32 -5.28 20.81
C CYS A 190 12.60 -4.75 19.39
N HIS A 191 11.55 -4.61 18.58
CA HIS A 191 11.60 -4.21 17.18
C HIS A 191 10.92 -2.86 17.00
N GLY A 192 11.62 -1.91 16.40
CA GLY A 192 11.06 -0.62 16.06
C GLY A 192 10.95 0.36 17.24
N ASP A 193 9.82 1.04 17.37
CA ASP A 193 9.64 2.19 18.27
C ASP A 193 8.36 2.13 19.09
N GLY A 194 7.82 0.91 19.32
CA GLY A 194 6.52 0.69 19.93
C GLY A 194 5.42 0.65 18.87
N ALA A 195 4.98 1.83 18.42
CA ALA A 195 3.94 1.95 17.40
C ALA A 195 4.30 1.21 16.09
N ARG A 196 5.57 1.26 15.71
CA ARG A 196 6.13 0.44 14.64
C ARG A 196 6.81 -0.78 15.25
N ALA A 197 6.28 -1.95 14.92
CA ALA A 197 6.77 -3.25 15.42
C ALA A 197 7.83 -3.93 14.52
N TYR A 198 8.51 -3.16 13.66
CA TYR A 198 9.56 -3.67 12.77
C TYR A 198 10.81 -2.77 12.83
N PRO A 199 12.03 -3.30 12.60
CA PRO A 199 13.26 -2.50 12.68
C PRO A 199 13.34 -1.37 11.62
N PRO A 200 14.24 -0.38 11.80
CA PRO A 200 15.22 -0.27 12.87
C PRO A 200 14.56 0.17 14.19
N ARG A 201 15.21 -0.11 15.33
CA ARG A 201 14.75 0.43 16.61
C ARG A 201 14.77 1.95 16.61
N ASN A 202 14.11 2.58 17.59
CA ASN A 202 14.17 4.02 17.78
C ASN A 202 15.64 4.50 17.89
N ARG A 203 16.12 5.16 16.83
CA ARG A 203 17.52 5.58 16.71
C ARG A 203 17.90 6.73 17.65
N CYS A 204 16.92 7.33 18.33
CA CYS A 204 17.19 8.23 19.46
C CYS A 204 17.92 7.49 20.59
N PHE A 205 17.41 6.31 20.95
CA PHE A 205 17.99 5.48 22.00
C PHE A 205 19.09 4.56 21.47
N PHE A 206 19.02 4.20 20.19
CA PHE A 206 19.95 3.28 19.53
C PHE A 206 20.57 3.90 18.27
N PRO A 207 21.38 4.97 18.38
CA PRO A 207 21.91 5.69 17.21
C PRO A 207 22.85 4.83 16.35
N ALA A 208 23.51 3.86 16.97
CA ALA A 208 24.39 2.90 16.29
C ALA A 208 23.64 1.84 15.47
N ASP A 209 22.31 1.70 15.64
CA ASP A 209 21.55 0.74 14.84
C ASP A 209 21.57 1.15 13.35
N PRO A 210 21.75 0.18 12.45
CA PRO A 210 21.79 0.44 11.02
C PRO A 210 20.47 1.03 10.55
N LYS A 211 20.54 1.89 9.52
CA LYS A 211 19.35 2.29 8.79
C LYS A 211 18.81 1.06 8.08
N ASP A 212 17.64 0.61 8.48
CA ASP A 212 16.96 -0.52 7.87
C ASP A 212 15.88 -0.01 6.92
N ARG A 213 16.00 -0.41 5.65
CA ARG A 213 15.14 0.02 4.54
C ARG A 213 14.32 -1.14 3.99
N ALA A 214 14.78 -2.37 4.16
CA ALA A 214 14.06 -3.55 3.70
C ALA A 214 12.72 -3.73 4.43
N HIS A 215 12.68 -3.64 5.76
CA HIS A 215 11.41 -3.79 6.47
C HIS A 215 10.44 -2.66 6.10
N ALA A 216 10.89 -1.40 6.03
CA ALA A 216 10.03 -0.29 5.63
C ALA A 216 9.42 -0.47 4.23
N ALA A 217 10.16 -1.06 3.29
CA ALA A 217 9.67 -1.33 1.94
C ALA A 217 8.62 -2.47 1.87
N HIS A 218 8.62 -3.37 2.87
CA HIS A 218 7.84 -4.60 2.83
C HIS A 218 6.73 -4.67 3.90
N ALA A 219 6.88 -4.03 5.05
CA ALA A 219 5.95 -4.12 6.18
C ALA A 219 4.68 -3.26 5.96
N GLY A 220 4.75 -2.27 5.07
CA GLY A 220 3.64 -1.36 4.75
C GLY A 220 3.13 -1.49 3.33
N THR A 221 2.12 -0.68 3.00
CA THR A 221 1.66 -0.48 1.62
C THR A 221 2.77 0.16 0.79
N SER A 222 2.93 -0.29 -0.45
CA SER A 222 3.90 0.28 -1.40
C SER A 222 3.27 0.43 -2.79
N ALA A 223 3.97 1.11 -3.70
CA ALA A 223 3.55 1.22 -5.09
C ALA A 223 3.34 -0.14 -5.78
N SER A 224 3.99 -1.20 -5.27
CA SER A 224 3.93 -2.56 -5.82
C SER A 224 3.00 -3.49 -5.05
N ARG A 225 2.54 -3.11 -3.84
CA ARG A 225 1.69 -3.96 -2.99
C ARG A 225 0.69 -3.13 -2.18
N ALA A 226 -0.59 -3.50 -2.28
CA ALA A 226 -1.68 -2.87 -1.52
C ALA A 226 -1.61 -3.17 -0.01
N THR A 227 -0.88 -4.21 0.41
CA THR A 227 -0.65 -4.56 1.82
C THR A 227 0.80 -4.99 2.04
N GLY A 228 1.29 -4.75 3.25
CA GLY A 228 2.58 -5.26 3.70
C GLY A 228 2.64 -6.78 3.72
N LEU A 229 3.85 -7.32 3.69
CA LEU A 229 4.16 -8.71 3.95
C LEU A 229 4.07 -8.99 5.45
N PRO A 230 3.48 -10.13 5.86
CA PRO A 230 3.60 -10.60 7.24
C PRO A 230 5.07 -10.93 7.55
N CYS A 231 5.49 -10.79 8.81
CA CYS A 231 6.88 -11.02 9.22
C CYS A 231 7.28 -12.49 8.96
N SER A 232 6.32 -13.41 9.11
CA SER A 232 6.40 -14.84 8.76
C SER A 232 6.85 -15.12 7.32
N THR A 233 6.78 -14.13 6.43
CA THR A 233 7.33 -14.24 5.07
C THR A 233 8.84 -14.44 5.07
N CYS A 234 9.56 -13.84 6.02
CA CYS A 234 11.02 -13.75 6.03
C CYS A 234 11.66 -14.41 7.25
N HIS A 235 10.94 -14.54 8.37
CA HIS A 235 11.43 -15.20 9.57
C HIS A 235 10.25 -15.78 10.36
N PRO A 236 10.45 -16.83 11.17
CA PRO A 236 9.39 -17.34 12.02
C PRO A 236 8.92 -16.27 13.01
N GLU A 237 7.61 -16.18 13.21
CA GLU A 237 6.99 -15.38 14.28
C GLU A 237 6.77 -16.27 15.53
N PRO A 238 6.92 -15.72 16.75
CA PRO A 238 6.55 -16.45 17.96
C PRO A 238 5.08 -16.86 17.93
N LYS A 239 4.79 -18.13 18.20
CA LYS A 239 3.42 -18.54 18.55
C LYS A 239 3.16 -18.12 19.99
N THR A 240 1.97 -17.60 20.26
CA THR A 240 1.50 -17.29 21.63
C THR A 240 1.74 -18.47 22.57
N GLY A 241 2.48 -18.25 23.66
CA GLY A 241 2.79 -19.28 24.67
C GLY A 241 3.97 -20.20 24.35
N ALA A 242 4.69 -20.02 23.23
CA ALA A 242 5.96 -20.70 23.02
C ALA A 242 7.04 -20.10 23.94
N PRO A 243 7.89 -20.92 24.60
CA PRO A 243 9.05 -20.40 25.30
C PRO A 243 9.88 -19.64 24.27
N ALA A 244 10.25 -18.42 24.65
CA ALA A 244 10.92 -17.46 23.80
C ALA A 244 12.33 -17.88 23.32
N GLY A 245 12.70 -19.16 23.41
CA GLY A 245 14.02 -19.74 23.15
C GLY A 245 14.49 -19.81 21.69
N VAL A 246 13.63 -19.53 20.68
CA VAL A 246 14.09 -19.33 19.28
C VAL A 246 14.06 -17.87 18.84
N HIS A 247 13.10 -17.07 19.33
CA HIS A 247 12.93 -15.68 18.89
C HIS A 247 13.63 -14.66 19.80
N ALA A 248 13.79 -14.97 21.09
CA ALA A 248 14.47 -14.14 22.07
C ALA A 248 15.71 -14.86 22.63
N ASN A 249 16.47 -15.53 21.75
CA ASN A 249 17.79 -16.11 22.07
C ASN A 249 18.95 -15.19 21.66
N GLY A 250 18.65 -13.98 21.19
CA GLY A 250 19.64 -13.00 20.71
C GLY A 250 20.00 -13.13 19.23
N TRP A 251 19.44 -14.11 18.51
CA TRP A 251 19.63 -14.34 17.08
C TRP A 251 18.34 -14.08 16.30
N VAL A 252 18.48 -13.74 15.01
CA VAL A 252 17.35 -13.65 14.07
C VAL A 252 17.49 -14.78 13.07
N ASP A 253 16.57 -15.73 13.14
CA ASP A 253 16.49 -16.82 12.17
C ASP A 253 15.81 -16.32 10.91
N VAL A 254 16.51 -16.30 9.78
CA VAL A 254 15.91 -15.95 8.49
C VAL A 254 15.44 -17.23 7.81
N TRP A 255 14.12 -17.36 7.67
CA TRP A 255 13.45 -18.47 6.99
C TRP A 255 12.33 -17.93 6.12
N PHE A 256 12.41 -18.20 4.82
CA PHE A 256 11.41 -17.70 3.89
C PHE A 256 10.22 -18.64 3.77
N ASP A 257 9.02 -18.07 3.83
CA ASP A 257 7.83 -18.74 3.30
C ASP A 257 7.93 -18.79 1.78
N TYR A 258 8.32 -19.95 1.24
CA TYR A 258 8.48 -20.14 -0.20
C TYR A 258 7.17 -20.06 -0.99
N ALA A 259 6.00 -20.15 -0.34
CA ALA A 259 4.73 -19.90 -1.02
C ALA A 259 4.58 -18.42 -1.42
N VAL A 260 5.21 -17.52 -0.66
CA VAL A 260 5.14 -16.06 -0.89
C VAL A 260 6.42 -15.53 -1.55
N ALA A 261 7.60 -15.94 -1.05
CA ALA A 261 8.90 -15.40 -1.47
C ALA A 261 9.50 -16.12 -2.69
N GLY A 262 8.95 -17.29 -3.07
CA GLY A 262 9.50 -18.15 -4.13
C GLY A 262 10.53 -19.16 -3.64
N ARG A 263 10.69 -20.26 -4.38
CA ARG A 263 11.64 -21.34 -4.03
C ARG A 263 13.11 -20.93 -4.16
N GLU A 264 13.37 -19.85 -4.87
CA GLU A 264 14.64 -19.17 -5.10
C GLU A 264 14.97 -18.16 -3.99
N ALA A 265 14.09 -17.98 -3.00
CA ALA A 265 14.33 -17.03 -1.93
C ALA A 265 15.54 -17.45 -1.08
N ARG A 266 16.55 -16.59 -0.99
CA ARG A 266 17.78 -16.84 -0.22
C ARG A 266 18.17 -15.58 0.52
N PHE A 267 18.79 -15.76 1.68
CA PHE A 267 19.43 -14.69 2.43
C PHE A 267 20.90 -15.07 2.62
N ASP A 268 21.79 -14.18 2.21
CA ASP A 268 23.22 -14.31 2.46
C ASP A 268 23.58 -13.44 3.66
N ALA A 269 23.94 -14.06 4.78
CA ALA A 269 24.21 -13.35 6.02
C ALA A 269 25.47 -12.46 5.97
N ALA A 270 26.44 -12.79 5.11
CA ALA A 270 27.70 -12.05 5.01
C ALA A 270 27.51 -10.70 4.30
N SER A 271 26.87 -10.72 3.13
CA SER A 271 26.54 -9.53 2.33
C SER A 271 25.23 -8.87 2.77
N LYS A 272 24.43 -9.56 3.59
CA LYS A 272 23.05 -9.18 3.94
C LYS A 272 22.18 -9.00 2.70
N SER A 273 22.48 -9.72 1.62
CA SER A 273 21.68 -9.69 0.39
C SER A 273 20.56 -10.71 0.45
N CYS A 274 19.45 -10.36 -0.21
CA CYS A 274 18.31 -11.25 -0.36
C CYS A 274 17.98 -11.46 -1.83
N SER A 275 17.55 -12.67 -2.18
CA SER A 275 16.92 -13.01 -3.45
C SER A 275 15.51 -13.53 -3.21
N GLY A 276 14.67 -13.51 -4.24
CA GLY A 276 13.30 -14.04 -4.21
C GLY A 276 12.57 -13.78 -5.52
N THR A 277 11.33 -14.24 -5.63
CA THR A 277 10.52 -14.12 -6.87
C THR A 277 10.36 -12.69 -7.36
N CYS A 278 10.38 -11.70 -6.48
CA CYS A 278 10.28 -10.30 -6.88
C CYS A 278 11.61 -9.68 -7.29
N HIS A 279 12.74 -10.17 -6.76
CA HIS A 279 14.06 -9.59 -7.03
C HIS A 279 14.77 -10.30 -8.20
N ALA A 280 14.52 -11.58 -8.45
CA ALA A 280 15.18 -12.35 -9.50
C ALA A 280 14.45 -12.33 -10.87
N ARG A 281 13.93 -11.17 -11.32
CA ARG A 281 13.16 -11.05 -12.59
C ARG A 281 13.89 -10.31 -13.72
N GLY A 282 15.22 -10.35 -13.71
CA GLY A 282 16.05 -9.77 -14.78
C GLY A 282 16.08 -8.23 -14.76
N GLY A 283 15.78 -7.61 -13.62
CA GLY A 283 16.05 -6.19 -13.39
C GLY A 283 17.53 -5.92 -13.09
N ALA A 284 17.88 -4.64 -12.94
CA ALA A 284 19.25 -4.19 -12.75
C ALA A 284 19.86 -4.58 -11.39
N ARG A 285 19.04 -4.90 -10.38
CA ARG A 285 19.48 -5.17 -9.00
C ARG A 285 18.76 -6.40 -8.41
N PRO A 286 19.07 -7.61 -8.91
CA PRO A 286 18.30 -8.80 -8.56
C PRO A 286 18.60 -9.40 -7.18
N ALA A 287 19.60 -8.87 -6.48
CA ALA A 287 19.98 -9.27 -5.12
C ALA A 287 20.27 -8.02 -4.27
N PRO A 288 19.23 -7.25 -3.88
CA PRO A 288 19.42 -6.07 -3.05
C PRO A 288 19.95 -6.47 -1.67
N ALA A 289 20.78 -5.60 -1.08
CA ALA A 289 21.17 -5.72 0.31
C ALA A 289 20.11 -5.11 1.24
N TRP A 290 20.02 -5.61 2.47
CA TRP A 290 19.01 -5.23 3.47
C TRP A 290 18.88 -3.71 3.72
N SER A 291 19.99 -2.98 3.59
CA SER A 291 20.08 -1.53 3.82
C SER A 291 20.16 -0.70 2.55
N ASP A 292 19.94 -1.31 1.39
CA ASP A 292 20.05 -0.64 0.09
C ASP A 292 19.09 0.55 -0.04
N ALA A 293 19.46 1.50 -0.90
CA ALA A 293 18.56 2.58 -1.29
C ALA A 293 17.25 2.05 -1.91
N PRO A 294 16.13 2.80 -1.78
CA PRO A 294 14.85 2.41 -2.36
C PRO A 294 14.99 1.97 -3.81
N MET A 295 14.31 0.88 -4.15
CA MET A 295 14.33 0.32 -5.50
C MET A 295 13.41 1.11 -6.42
N THR A 296 13.79 1.17 -7.69
CA THR A 296 12.98 1.69 -8.80
C THR A 296 12.37 0.53 -9.59
N CYS A 297 11.41 0.81 -10.47
CA CYS A 297 10.70 -0.22 -11.23
C CYS A 297 11.64 -1.18 -11.98
N ASN A 298 12.72 -0.63 -12.56
CA ASN A 298 13.66 -1.39 -13.39
C ASN A 298 14.73 -2.16 -12.59
N ASP A 299 14.76 -1.99 -11.27
CA ASP A 299 15.71 -2.71 -10.41
C ASP A 299 15.30 -4.17 -10.21
N CYS A 300 14.00 -4.46 -10.19
CA CYS A 300 13.44 -5.80 -9.96
C CYS A 300 13.22 -6.57 -11.28
N HIS A 301 12.64 -5.90 -12.27
CA HIS A 301 12.32 -6.47 -13.58
C HIS A 301 12.61 -5.45 -14.68
N SER A 302 12.82 -5.91 -15.92
CA SER A 302 12.86 -4.99 -17.07
C SER A 302 11.45 -4.41 -17.32
N SER A 303 11.35 -3.11 -17.56
CA SER A 303 10.12 -2.44 -18.01
C SER A 303 10.40 -1.59 -19.25
N PRO A 304 9.89 -1.95 -20.44
CA PRO A 304 9.09 -3.15 -20.70
C PRO A 304 9.94 -4.46 -20.65
N PRO A 305 9.33 -5.63 -20.43
CA PRO A 305 10.04 -6.91 -20.38
C PRO A 305 10.66 -7.29 -21.73
N PRO A 306 11.60 -8.26 -21.76
CA PRO A 306 12.09 -8.86 -23.00
C PRO A 306 10.92 -9.34 -23.88
N ASP A 307 11.05 -9.17 -25.19
CA ASP A 307 10.03 -9.51 -26.20
C ASP A 307 8.74 -8.68 -26.21
N HIS A 308 8.67 -7.60 -25.42
CA HIS A 308 7.60 -6.63 -25.52
C HIS A 308 7.73 -5.75 -26.78
N TYR A 309 6.60 -5.34 -27.35
CA TYR A 309 6.54 -4.40 -28.49
C TYR A 309 7.34 -3.13 -28.18
N ARG A 310 8.22 -2.75 -29.12
CA ARG A 310 9.06 -1.55 -29.04
C ARG A 310 8.35 -0.37 -29.73
N GLY A 311 7.44 0.28 -29.01
CA GLY A 311 6.72 1.49 -29.46
C GLY A 311 5.98 2.19 -28.31
N ALA A 312 5.25 3.26 -28.62
CA ALA A 312 4.59 4.08 -27.60
C ALA A 312 3.57 3.28 -26.78
N CYS A 313 3.57 3.44 -25.45
CA CYS A 313 2.69 2.73 -24.51
C CYS A 313 1.21 2.92 -24.85
N THR A 314 0.84 4.12 -25.32
CA THR A 314 -0.53 4.49 -25.76
C THR A 314 -1.07 3.65 -26.90
N SER A 315 -0.22 2.86 -27.57
CA SER A 315 -0.65 1.93 -28.62
C SER A 315 -1.52 0.80 -28.07
N CYS A 316 -1.31 0.43 -26.80
CA CYS A 316 -2.00 -0.69 -26.16
C CYS A 316 -2.56 -0.35 -24.76
N HIS A 317 -2.05 0.69 -24.09
CA HIS A 317 -2.40 1.04 -22.71
C HIS A 317 -3.13 2.37 -22.61
N HIS A 318 -4.30 2.36 -21.96
CA HIS A 318 -5.06 3.59 -21.71
C HIS A 318 -4.46 4.43 -20.58
N GLU A 319 -3.82 3.78 -19.61
CA GLU A 319 -3.11 4.39 -18.48
C GLU A 319 -1.69 4.83 -18.80
N ALA A 320 -1.31 4.89 -20.07
CA ALA A 320 -0.04 5.51 -20.45
C ALA A 320 -0.04 7.02 -20.14
N ASN A 321 1.13 7.56 -19.80
CA ASN A 321 1.34 9.00 -19.73
C ASN A 321 1.14 9.65 -21.12
N ALA A 322 0.97 10.97 -21.15
CA ALA A 322 0.56 11.71 -22.35
C ALA A 322 1.56 11.59 -23.53
N ASP A 323 2.85 11.40 -23.24
CA ASP A 323 3.92 11.17 -24.21
C ASP A 323 4.10 9.68 -24.58
N GLY A 324 3.36 8.78 -23.94
CA GLY A 324 3.35 7.35 -24.25
C GLY A 324 4.68 6.66 -23.95
N THR A 325 5.44 7.14 -22.96
CA THR A 325 6.75 6.61 -22.56
C THR A 325 6.69 5.74 -21.32
N ALA A 326 5.64 5.86 -20.49
CA ALA A 326 5.47 5.11 -19.25
C ALA A 326 3.99 4.92 -18.89
N LEU A 327 3.71 4.01 -17.95
CA LEU A 327 2.38 3.79 -17.40
C LEU A 327 2.22 4.51 -16.07
N THR A 328 1.06 5.12 -15.86
CA THR A 328 0.76 5.86 -14.63
C THR A 328 0.15 5.00 -13.52
N LYS A 329 -0.20 3.73 -13.81
CA LYS A 329 -0.74 2.76 -12.85
C LYS A 329 0.14 1.50 -12.77
N PRO A 330 1.16 1.47 -11.89
CA PRO A 330 2.17 0.39 -11.86
C PRO A 330 1.63 -1.01 -11.56
N VAL A 331 0.44 -1.10 -10.94
CA VAL A 331 -0.13 -2.36 -10.43
C VAL A 331 -0.49 -3.35 -11.55
N LEU A 332 -0.80 -2.86 -12.75
CA LEU A 332 -1.18 -3.71 -13.90
C LEU A 332 0.00 -4.56 -14.44
N HIS A 333 1.24 -4.23 -14.08
CA HIS A 333 2.43 -4.92 -14.61
C HIS A 333 3.20 -5.70 -13.54
N ALA A 334 2.93 -5.42 -12.26
CA ALA A 334 3.60 -6.08 -11.14
C ALA A 334 3.03 -7.48 -10.82
N ASN A 335 1.86 -7.85 -11.37
CA ASN A 335 1.19 -9.14 -11.11
C ASN A 335 1.74 -10.30 -11.98
N GLY A 336 2.67 -10.03 -12.90
CA GLY A 336 3.24 -11.05 -13.81
C GLY A 336 2.31 -11.47 -14.96
N LYS A 337 1.22 -10.75 -15.19
CA LYS A 337 0.31 -10.92 -16.33
C LYS A 337 0.54 -9.78 -17.33
N VAL A 338 0.38 -10.07 -18.62
CA VAL A 338 0.28 -9.02 -19.64
C VAL A 338 -1.16 -8.49 -19.62
N ASP A 339 -1.36 -7.39 -18.91
CA ASP A 339 -2.63 -6.66 -18.86
C ASP A 339 -2.67 -5.64 -20.00
N LEU A 340 -3.60 -5.81 -20.96
CA LEU A 340 -3.78 -4.89 -22.08
C LEU A 340 -4.89 -3.88 -21.77
N GLY A 341 -4.83 -2.72 -22.44
CA GLY A 341 -5.87 -1.71 -22.31
C GLY A 341 -5.86 -1.10 -20.91
N ASP A 342 -6.99 -1.19 -20.21
CA ASP A 342 -7.15 -0.84 -18.78
C ASP A 342 -6.97 -2.02 -17.81
N GLY A 343 -6.57 -3.20 -18.32
CA GLY A 343 -6.36 -4.43 -17.55
C GLY A 343 -7.62 -5.27 -17.30
N SER A 344 -8.80 -4.85 -17.75
CA SER A 344 -10.05 -5.61 -17.55
C SER A 344 -10.13 -6.90 -18.37
N GLY A 345 -9.33 -7.04 -19.44
CA GLY A 345 -9.40 -8.16 -20.37
C GLY A 345 -10.71 -8.22 -21.19
N ARG A 346 -11.53 -7.16 -21.15
CA ARG A 346 -12.77 -7.02 -21.92
C ARG A 346 -12.49 -6.24 -23.20
N CYS A 347 -13.38 -6.32 -24.19
CA CYS A 347 -13.26 -5.54 -25.42
C CYS A 347 -13.12 -4.03 -25.16
N GLY A 348 -13.77 -3.55 -24.09
CA GLY A 348 -13.72 -2.18 -23.59
C GLY A 348 -12.37 -1.70 -23.06
N SER A 349 -11.44 -2.63 -22.84
CA SER A 349 -10.07 -2.30 -22.42
C SER A 349 -9.31 -1.62 -23.54
N CYS A 350 -9.59 -1.96 -24.80
CA CYS A 350 -8.88 -1.43 -25.97
C CYS A 350 -9.78 -0.61 -26.90
N HIS A 351 -11.09 -0.86 -26.88
CA HIS A 351 -12.08 -0.18 -27.73
C HIS A 351 -13.13 0.50 -26.87
N GLY A 352 -13.68 1.64 -27.31
CA GLY A 352 -14.72 2.32 -26.53
C GLY A 352 -14.23 2.66 -25.12
N GLN A 353 -15.03 2.35 -24.09
CA GLN A 353 -14.70 2.50 -22.68
C GLN A 353 -15.45 1.50 -21.79
N GLY A 354 -14.73 0.78 -20.91
CA GLY A 354 -15.32 -0.03 -19.83
C GLY A 354 -16.22 -1.15 -20.35
N ASP A 355 -17.52 -1.10 -20.03
CA ASP A 355 -18.49 -2.10 -20.51
C ASP A 355 -19.11 -1.76 -21.87
N ASP A 356 -18.78 -0.60 -22.44
CA ASP A 356 -19.20 -0.19 -23.78
C ASP A 356 -18.01 -0.27 -24.75
N PRO A 357 -17.80 -1.42 -25.42
CA PRO A 357 -16.64 -1.62 -26.28
C PRO A 357 -16.75 -0.91 -27.64
N TRP A 358 -17.84 -0.18 -27.88
CA TRP A 358 -18.06 0.49 -29.15
C TRP A 358 -17.18 1.74 -29.29
N PRO A 359 -16.31 1.83 -30.31
CA PRO A 359 -15.61 3.06 -30.60
C PRO A 359 -16.61 4.16 -30.96
N LYS A 360 -16.31 5.41 -30.58
CA LYS A 360 -17.16 6.58 -30.90
C LYS A 360 -16.83 7.22 -32.25
N THR A 361 -15.96 6.59 -33.03
CA THR A 361 -15.41 7.15 -34.27
C THR A 361 -16.14 6.62 -35.50
N GLY A 362 -16.45 7.52 -36.44
CA GLY A 362 -17.05 7.19 -37.73
C GLY A 362 -18.36 6.40 -37.60
N ALA A 363 -18.51 5.38 -38.46
CA ALA A 363 -19.75 4.64 -38.62
C ALA A 363 -20.12 3.74 -37.43
N HIS A 364 -19.24 3.55 -36.44
CA HIS A 364 -19.51 2.68 -35.30
C HIS A 364 -20.79 3.07 -34.56
N GLN A 365 -20.97 4.35 -34.22
CA GLN A 365 -22.13 4.79 -33.44
C GLN A 365 -23.46 4.54 -34.18
N ALA A 366 -23.48 4.74 -35.50
CA ALA A 366 -24.65 4.52 -36.34
C ALA A 366 -25.07 3.03 -36.36
N HIS A 367 -24.11 2.11 -36.29
CA HIS A 367 -24.35 0.66 -36.30
C HIS A 367 -24.52 0.06 -34.90
N ALA A 368 -23.90 0.65 -33.89
CA ALA A 368 -24.03 0.25 -32.49
C ALA A 368 -25.43 0.55 -31.95
N ARG A 369 -25.98 1.71 -32.33
CA ARG A 369 -27.24 2.25 -31.80
C ARG A 369 -28.11 2.83 -32.93
N PRO A 370 -28.50 2.02 -33.92
CA PRO A 370 -29.35 2.49 -35.01
C PRO A 370 -30.76 2.85 -34.48
N LYS A 371 -31.37 3.87 -35.10
CA LYS A 371 -32.73 4.33 -34.73
C LYS A 371 -33.83 3.42 -35.28
N ASP A 372 -33.61 2.86 -36.46
CA ASP A 372 -34.62 2.13 -37.24
C ASP A 372 -34.20 0.68 -37.52
N ALA A 373 -33.25 0.13 -36.75
CA ALA A 373 -32.76 -1.24 -36.89
C ALA A 373 -32.30 -1.82 -35.53
N ARG A 374 -31.94 -3.11 -35.52
CA ARG A 374 -31.17 -3.71 -34.42
C ARG A 374 -29.70 -3.35 -34.57
N ALA A 375 -28.97 -3.32 -33.46
CA ALA A 375 -27.52 -3.14 -33.46
C ALA A 375 -26.84 -4.20 -34.34
N VAL A 376 -25.90 -3.76 -35.16
CA VAL A 376 -25.16 -4.65 -36.06
C VAL A 376 -24.03 -5.32 -35.27
N ALA A 377 -23.89 -6.63 -35.38
CA ALA A 377 -22.82 -7.36 -34.72
C ALA A 377 -21.44 -6.98 -35.31
N CYS A 378 -20.40 -6.86 -34.47
CA CYS A 378 -19.05 -6.44 -34.86
C CYS A 378 -18.46 -7.31 -35.99
N GLU A 379 -18.74 -8.61 -35.96
CA GLU A 379 -18.30 -9.62 -36.93
C GLU A 379 -18.84 -9.36 -38.35
N THR A 380 -19.84 -8.49 -38.49
CA THR A 380 -20.36 -8.03 -39.77
C THR A 380 -19.33 -7.19 -40.52
N CYS A 381 -18.45 -6.48 -39.80
CA CYS A 381 -17.52 -5.53 -40.39
C CYS A 381 -16.07 -6.02 -40.38
N HIS A 382 -15.62 -6.63 -39.28
CA HIS A 382 -14.25 -7.11 -39.15
C HIS A 382 -14.19 -8.41 -38.36
N ALA A 383 -13.09 -9.13 -38.48
CA ALA A 383 -12.85 -10.28 -37.61
C ALA A 383 -12.74 -9.78 -36.16
N VAL A 384 -13.55 -10.33 -35.27
CA VAL A 384 -13.45 -10.10 -33.82
C VAL A 384 -12.53 -11.18 -33.25
N PRO A 385 -11.41 -10.83 -32.59
CA PRO A 385 -10.55 -11.82 -31.97
C PRO A 385 -11.31 -12.62 -30.89
N SER A 386 -11.20 -13.95 -30.93
CA SER A 386 -11.58 -14.81 -29.80
C SER A 386 -10.36 -15.00 -28.88
N GLY A 387 -10.59 -15.28 -27.59
CA GLY A 387 -9.56 -15.23 -26.54
C GLY A 387 -8.30 -16.10 -26.71
N ALA A 388 -8.22 -16.94 -27.75
CA ALA A 388 -7.02 -17.72 -28.10
C ALA A 388 -6.21 -17.14 -29.27
N ALA A 389 -6.69 -16.09 -29.94
CA ALA A 389 -5.96 -15.45 -31.03
C ALA A 389 -4.75 -14.67 -30.47
N ARG A 390 -3.60 -14.78 -31.16
CA ARG A 390 -2.46 -13.87 -30.90
C ARG A 390 -2.93 -12.43 -31.08
N HIS A 391 -2.59 -11.58 -30.12
CA HIS A 391 -2.95 -10.16 -30.18
C HIS A 391 -2.41 -9.53 -31.47
N PRO A 392 -3.20 -8.71 -32.19
CA PRO A 392 -2.73 -8.07 -33.41
C PRO A 392 -1.53 -7.16 -33.11
N GLU A 393 -0.36 -7.50 -33.64
CA GLU A 393 0.83 -6.67 -33.51
C GLU A 393 0.67 -5.38 -34.36
N GLY A 394 0.60 -4.23 -33.69
CA GLY A 394 1.13 -2.97 -34.21
C GLY A 394 0.48 -2.34 -35.46
N LYS A 395 -0.76 -2.67 -35.84
CA LYS A 395 -1.39 -2.10 -37.05
C LYS A 395 -2.45 -1.02 -36.82
N GLY A 396 -2.83 -0.72 -35.57
CA GLY A 396 -3.72 0.40 -35.23
C GLY A 396 -5.13 0.40 -35.83
N ALA A 397 -5.46 -0.56 -36.71
CA ALA A 397 -6.76 -0.69 -37.36
C ALA A 397 -7.13 -2.16 -37.53
N ALA A 398 -8.40 -2.50 -37.28
CA ALA A 398 -8.94 -3.81 -37.56
C ALA A 398 -8.97 -4.05 -39.08
N THR A 399 -8.64 -5.28 -39.50
CA THR A 399 -8.82 -5.68 -40.90
C THR A 399 -10.31 -5.79 -41.20
N VAL A 400 -10.83 -4.89 -42.04
CA VAL A 400 -12.22 -4.93 -42.50
C VAL A 400 -12.42 -6.16 -43.38
N ARG A 401 -13.36 -7.02 -42.98
CA ARG A 401 -13.78 -8.22 -43.70
C ARG A 401 -15.28 -8.34 -43.53
N LEU A 402 -16.01 -7.74 -44.47
CA LEU A 402 -17.47 -7.68 -44.43
C LEU A 402 -18.07 -9.09 -44.53
N ALA A 403 -18.97 -9.44 -43.62
CA ALA A 403 -19.59 -10.77 -43.51
C ALA A 403 -21.01 -10.68 -42.91
N GLY A 404 -21.67 -11.83 -42.75
CA GLY A 404 -22.96 -11.91 -42.08
C GLY A 404 -24.04 -11.08 -42.77
N LEU A 405 -24.59 -10.09 -42.06
CA LEU A 405 -25.64 -9.23 -42.60
C LEU A 405 -25.17 -8.44 -43.84
N ALA A 406 -23.90 -8.05 -43.90
CA ALA A 406 -23.39 -7.26 -45.02
C ALA A 406 -23.43 -8.01 -46.36
N THR A 407 -23.27 -9.34 -46.35
CA THR A 407 -23.22 -10.19 -47.57
C THR A 407 -24.52 -10.97 -47.81
N ARG A 408 -25.54 -10.77 -46.97
CA ARG A 408 -26.81 -11.49 -47.05
C ARG A 408 -27.48 -11.33 -48.42
N GLY A 409 -27.99 -12.43 -48.98
CA GLY A 409 -28.59 -12.43 -50.32
C GLY A 409 -27.56 -12.51 -51.46
N GLY A 410 -26.32 -12.95 -51.17
CA GLY A 410 -25.27 -13.13 -52.18
C GLY A 410 -24.58 -11.83 -52.58
N ARG A 411 -24.65 -10.80 -51.73
CA ARG A 411 -24.11 -9.46 -52.04
C ARG A 411 -22.59 -9.43 -52.00
N ARG A 412 -22.00 -8.64 -52.90
CA ARG A 412 -20.55 -8.44 -53.01
C ARG A 412 -20.14 -7.21 -52.21
N ALA A 413 -20.21 -7.35 -50.89
CA ALA A 413 -19.88 -6.29 -49.95
C ALA A 413 -18.40 -5.89 -50.07
N SER A 414 -18.14 -4.59 -50.16
CA SER A 414 -16.78 -4.05 -50.25
C SER A 414 -16.58 -2.82 -49.35
N PHE A 415 -15.34 -2.67 -48.89
CA PHE A 415 -14.86 -1.47 -48.22
C PHE A 415 -13.60 -0.99 -48.93
N ASP A 416 -13.59 0.26 -49.38
CA ASP A 416 -12.40 0.91 -49.93
C ASP A 416 -11.63 1.61 -48.80
N PRO A 417 -10.44 1.15 -48.41
CA PRO A 417 -9.67 1.75 -47.32
C PRO A 417 -9.11 3.14 -47.65
N VAL A 418 -9.01 3.52 -48.92
CA VAL A 418 -8.50 4.84 -49.36
C VAL A 418 -9.59 5.90 -49.21
N THR A 419 -10.75 5.66 -49.82
CA THR A 419 -11.88 6.61 -49.76
C THR A 419 -12.74 6.41 -48.50
N LYS A 420 -12.50 5.32 -47.75
CA LYS A 420 -13.29 4.85 -46.61
C LYS A 420 -14.76 4.63 -46.97
N THR A 421 -15.04 4.17 -48.18
CA THR A 421 -16.42 3.99 -48.69
C THR A 421 -16.88 2.54 -48.50
N CYS A 422 -18.11 2.35 -48.04
CA CYS A 422 -18.77 1.04 -47.93
C CYS A 422 -19.82 0.89 -49.03
N ALA A 423 -19.76 -0.20 -49.82
CA ALA A 423 -20.69 -0.40 -50.93
C ALA A 423 -21.02 -1.89 -51.16
N GLY A 424 -22.09 -2.15 -51.92
CA GLY A 424 -22.48 -3.50 -52.33
C GLY A 424 -22.87 -4.41 -51.16
N THR A 425 -23.27 -3.81 -50.05
CA THR A 425 -23.77 -4.53 -48.86
C THR A 425 -25.29 -4.60 -48.92
N TYR A 426 -25.89 -5.51 -48.14
CA TYR A 426 -27.35 -5.65 -48.02
C TYR A 426 -28.09 -4.33 -47.78
N CYS A 427 -27.50 -3.38 -47.04
CA CYS A 427 -28.10 -2.06 -46.77
C CYS A 427 -27.56 -0.95 -47.68
N HIS A 428 -26.32 -1.05 -48.17
CA HIS A 428 -25.61 0.01 -48.90
C HIS A 428 -25.51 -0.33 -50.39
N GLU A 429 -26.68 -0.46 -51.02
CA GLU A 429 -26.79 -0.69 -52.47
C GLU A 429 -28.19 -0.38 -53.03
N GLY A 430 -29.18 -0.04 -52.18
CA GLY A 430 -30.58 -0.17 -52.54
C GLY A 430 -31.00 0.67 -53.75
N ALA A 431 -31.79 0.06 -54.61
CA ALA A 431 -32.26 0.72 -55.82
C ALA A 431 -33.18 1.91 -55.46
N GLY A 432 -32.93 3.07 -56.07
CA GLY A 432 -33.64 4.32 -55.76
C GLY A 432 -33.22 4.99 -54.44
N ALA A 433 -32.16 4.52 -53.78
CA ALA A 433 -31.62 5.12 -52.56
C ALA A 433 -30.93 6.46 -52.82
N LEU A 434 -31.05 7.39 -51.87
CA LEU A 434 -30.33 8.67 -51.90
C LEU A 434 -28.88 8.57 -51.41
N SER A 435 -28.49 7.49 -50.73
CA SER A 435 -27.14 7.30 -50.19
C SER A 435 -26.71 5.83 -50.18
N PRO A 436 -26.64 5.16 -51.34
CA PRO A 436 -26.31 3.74 -51.41
C PRO A 436 -24.84 3.42 -51.12
N SER A 437 -23.95 4.40 -50.99
CA SER A 437 -22.53 4.14 -50.74
C SER A 437 -21.94 5.18 -49.77
N PRO A 438 -22.29 5.09 -48.48
CA PRO A 438 -21.83 6.03 -47.47
C PRO A 438 -20.32 5.87 -47.22
N ARG A 439 -19.67 6.97 -46.87
CA ARG A 439 -18.31 6.98 -46.31
C ARG A 439 -18.37 6.67 -44.82
N TRP A 440 -17.30 6.08 -44.32
CA TRP A 440 -17.12 5.70 -42.93
C TRP A 440 -17.31 6.85 -41.94
N THR A 441 -17.02 8.09 -42.36
CA THR A 441 -17.11 9.29 -41.53
C THR A 441 -18.38 10.09 -41.78
N ASP A 442 -19.31 9.58 -42.58
CA ASP A 442 -20.56 10.28 -42.83
C ASP A 442 -21.38 10.35 -41.53
N THR A 443 -21.87 11.55 -41.24
CA THR A 443 -22.66 11.85 -40.03
C THR A 443 -24.10 12.22 -40.37
N THR A 444 -24.45 12.27 -41.66
CA THR A 444 -25.79 12.59 -42.14
C THR A 444 -26.78 11.55 -41.62
N ALA A 445 -27.85 12.01 -40.98
CA ALA A 445 -28.87 11.12 -40.46
C ALA A 445 -29.58 10.38 -41.61
N THR A 446 -29.58 9.05 -41.53
CA THR A 446 -30.30 8.16 -42.45
C THR A 446 -31.80 8.35 -42.29
N THR A 447 -32.51 8.48 -43.40
CA THR A 447 -33.98 8.43 -43.48
C THR A 447 -34.40 7.15 -44.21
N CYS A 448 -35.70 6.82 -44.26
CA CYS A 448 -36.18 5.62 -44.95
C CYS A 448 -35.71 5.55 -46.41
N THR A 449 -35.65 6.70 -47.11
CA THR A 449 -35.22 6.80 -48.51
C THR A 449 -33.70 6.82 -48.71
N SER A 450 -32.92 6.86 -47.62
CA SER A 450 -31.47 6.81 -47.70
C SER A 450 -30.96 5.42 -48.10
N CYS A 451 -31.72 4.36 -47.80
CA CYS A 451 -31.34 2.98 -48.07
C CYS A 451 -31.97 2.39 -49.35
N HIS A 452 -33.19 2.80 -49.71
CA HIS A 452 -33.90 2.35 -50.91
C HIS A 452 -34.98 3.37 -51.32
N GLY A 453 -35.53 3.26 -52.53
CA GLY A 453 -36.70 4.06 -52.91
C GLY A 453 -37.96 3.65 -52.14
N THR A 454 -38.83 4.59 -51.78
CA THR A 454 -40.13 4.29 -51.16
C THR A 454 -41.23 4.94 -51.99
N PRO A 455 -41.98 4.20 -52.83
CA PRO A 455 -42.00 2.74 -52.98
C PRO A 455 -40.71 2.15 -53.60
N PRO A 456 -40.35 0.88 -53.31
CA PRO A 456 -39.22 0.21 -53.97
C PRO A 456 -39.38 0.24 -55.49
N PRO A 457 -38.29 0.26 -56.29
CA PRO A 457 -38.41 0.24 -57.75
C PRO A 457 -39.12 -1.00 -58.31
N ALA A 458 -39.53 -0.93 -59.58
CA ALA A 458 -40.15 -2.05 -60.30
C ALA A 458 -39.31 -3.35 -60.15
N PRO A 459 -39.95 -4.54 -60.01
CA PRO A 459 -41.36 -4.84 -60.30
C PRO A 459 -42.33 -4.57 -59.14
N HIS A 460 -41.89 -3.94 -58.04
CA HIS A 460 -42.80 -3.53 -56.97
C HIS A 460 -43.83 -2.53 -57.50
N VAL A 461 -45.08 -2.65 -57.03
CA VAL A 461 -46.15 -1.73 -57.39
C VAL A 461 -45.81 -0.31 -56.93
N GLN A 462 -45.93 0.67 -57.83
CA GLN A 462 -45.64 2.08 -57.52
C GLN A 462 -46.91 2.77 -57.01
N THR A 463 -47.23 2.60 -55.72
CA THR A 463 -48.40 3.21 -55.07
C THR A 463 -48.04 3.91 -53.76
N THR A 464 -48.74 4.98 -53.41
CA THR A 464 -48.57 5.70 -52.15
C THR A 464 -49.41 5.14 -51.00
N THR A 465 -50.28 4.15 -51.26
CA THR A 465 -51.15 3.50 -50.27
C THR A 465 -50.63 2.10 -49.91
N CYS A 466 -49.53 2.04 -49.16
CA CYS A 466 -48.86 0.77 -48.84
C CYS A 466 -49.56 -0.04 -47.72
N GLY A 467 -50.31 0.59 -46.82
CA GLY A 467 -50.82 -0.02 -45.56
C GLY A 467 -52.02 -0.96 -45.66
N GLY A 468 -52.42 -1.38 -46.87
CA GLY A 468 -53.54 -2.30 -47.07
C GLY A 468 -53.22 -3.74 -46.63
N ALA A 469 -54.26 -4.50 -46.26
CA ALA A 469 -54.16 -5.88 -45.78
C ALA A 469 -53.44 -6.85 -46.75
N ALA A 470 -53.40 -6.51 -48.05
CA ALA A 470 -52.83 -7.37 -49.08
C ALA A 470 -51.28 -7.46 -49.08
N CYS A 471 -50.55 -6.45 -48.57
CA CYS A 471 -49.08 -6.42 -48.72
C CYS A 471 -48.29 -5.89 -47.51
N HIS A 472 -48.78 -4.89 -46.77
CA HIS A 472 -48.08 -4.33 -45.59
C HIS A 472 -49.03 -4.08 -44.41
N GLU A 473 -49.91 -5.04 -44.14
CA GLU A 473 -50.95 -4.97 -43.11
C GLU A 473 -50.37 -4.54 -41.74
N GLY A 474 -50.85 -3.41 -41.24
CA GLY A 474 -50.47 -2.85 -39.93
C GLY A 474 -49.01 -2.41 -39.81
N ARG A 475 -48.21 -2.54 -40.88
CA ARG A 475 -46.76 -2.25 -40.85
C ARG A 475 -46.43 -0.86 -41.40
N THR A 476 -47.29 -0.28 -42.23
CA THR A 476 -47.12 1.07 -42.78
C THR A 476 -48.37 1.96 -42.60
N THR A 477 -48.16 3.28 -42.61
CA THR A 477 -49.20 4.31 -42.70
C THR A 477 -48.85 5.21 -43.89
N GLY A 478 -49.46 4.93 -45.05
CA GLY A 478 -49.02 5.52 -46.31
C GLY A 478 -47.59 5.09 -46.65
N LEU A 479 -46.69 6.05 -46.90
CA LEU A 479 -45.25 5.80 -47.15
C LEU A 479 -44.40 5.68 -45.87
N GLN A 480 -45.00 5.83 -44.69
CA GLN A 480 -44.26 5.80 -43.42
C GLN A 480 -44.36 4.44 -42.74
N MET A 481 -43.26 3.97 -42.15
CA MET A 481 -43.23 2.70 -41.41
C MET A 481 -43.74 2.90 -39.97
N THR A 482 -44.59 2.01 -39.50
CA THR A 482 -45.01 1.96 -38.09
C THR A 482 -43.88 1.45 -37.20
N PRO A 483 -43.91 1.64 -35.87
CA PRO A 483 -42.93 1.06 -34.96
C PRO A 483 -42.78 -0.46 -35.10
N ALA A 484 -43.90 -1.19 -35.30
CA ALA A 484 -43.88 -2.63 -35.52
C ALA A 484 -43.22 -3.01 -36.86
N GLY A 485 -43.50 -2.25 -37.93
CA GLY A 485 -42.85 -2.44 -39.22
C GLY A 485 -41.33 -2.23 -39.16
N ARG A 486 -40.85 -1.21 -38.41
CA ARG A 486 -39.41 -0.94 -38.28
C ARG A 486 -38.62 -2.09 -37.65
N LEU A 487 -39.22 -2.87 -36.75
CA LEU A 487 -38.53 -3.96 -36.04
C LEU A 487 -38.28 -5.20 -36.90
N VAL A 488 -39.02 -5.37 -38.00
CA VAL A 488 -38.98 -6.58 -38.86
C VAL A 488 -38.58 -6.28 -40.31
N HIS A 489 -38.31 -5.01 -40.66
CA HIS A 489 -38.09 -4.61 -42.05
C HIS A 489 -36.63 -4.74 -42.53
N VAL A 490 -35.65 -4.70 -41.60
CA VAL A 490 -34.22 -4.52 -41.92
C VAL A 490 -33.33 -5.70 -41.53
N ASP A 491 -33.91 -6.83 -41.12
CA ASP A 491 -33.16 -8.03 -40.70
C ASP A 491 -32.78 -8.96 -41.87
N GLY A 492 -33.24 -8.63 -43.08
CA GLY A 492 -32.96 -9.41 -44.28
C GLY A 492 -33.87 -10.61 -44.53
N VAL A 493 -34.96 -10.72 -43.78
CA VAL A 493 -36.02 -11.70 -43.98
C VAL A 493 -37.23 -11.00 -44.58
N VAL A 494 -37.77 -11.53 -45.68
CA VAL A 494 -39.07 -11.09 -46.18
C VAL A 494 -40.12 -11.96 -45.49
N ASP A 495 -40.69 -11.44 -44.40
CA ASP A 495 -41.83 -12.07 -43.73
C ASP A 495 -43.07 -11.93 -44.62
N ARG A 496 -43.29 -12.92 -45.49
CA ARG A 496 -44.55 -13.05 -46.20
C ARG A 496 -45.59 -13.51 -45.17
N GLY A 497 -46.60 -12.68 -44.92
CA GLY A 497 -47.71 -13.05 -44.05
C GLY A 497 -48.25 -14.43 -44.44
N SER A 498 -48.33 -15.32 -43.46
CA SER A 498 -49.07 -16.58 -43.58
C SER A 498 -50.52 -16.27 -43.94
N LEU A 499 -51.03 -16.90 -45.00
CA LEU A 499 -52.47 -17.01 -45.23
C LEU A 499 -53.15 -17.74 -44.07
#